data_AF-A0A4V2APG3-F1
#
_entry.id   AF-A0A4V2APG3-F1
#
_cell.length_a   1.000
_cell.length_b   1.000
_cell.length_c   1.000
_cell.angle_alpha   90.00
_cell.angle_beta   90.00
_cell.angle_gamma   90.00
#
_symmetry.space_group_name_H-M   'P 1'
#
loop_
_entity.id
_entity.type
_entity.pdbx_description
1 polymer ?
#
loop_
_entity_poly.entity_id
_entity_poly.type
_entity_poly.pdbx_seq_one_letter_code
_entity_poly.pdbx_strand_id
1 'polypeptide(L)'
;MPASVSITTTPKVDDIERIAAIPDAVLRNLLITQCYCELSTAFSSRTGIAANWCTFATWASKQAGQTIRKEDLQRTLAALLENDPVLSESLNILAVVAKQFGANANAEIFQRSLLFNLLSKTSDDAADAVARGNKKVFEEIA
;
A
#
# COMPACT_ATOMS: atom_id res chain seq x y z
N MET A 1 -6.75 -20.82 -29.31
CA MET A 1 -7.35 -20.53 -28.00
C MET A 1 -6.23 -20.53 -26.98
N PRO A 2 -5.98 -19.46 -26.20
CA PRO A 2 -4.97 -19.55 -25.15
C PRO A 2 -5.52 -20.45 -24.05
N ALA A 3 -4.69 -21.37 -23.57
CA ALA A 3 -5.02 -22.28 -22.50
C ALA A 3 -5.36 -21.50 -21.23
N SER A 4 -6.51 -21.79 -20.63
CA SER A 4 -6.85 -21.34 -19.30
C SER A 4 -5.87 -21.98 -18.32
N VAL A 5 -4.95 -21.18 -17.78
CA VAL A 5 -4.14 -21.59 -16.62
C VAL A 5 -5.07 -21.60 -15.41
N SER A 6 -5.77 -22.71 -15.20
CA SER A 6 -6.45 -23.00 -13.94
C SER A 6 -5.49 -23.78 -13.06
N ILE A 7 -4.75 -23.07 -12.22
CA ILE A 7 -4.12 -23.65 -11.03
C ILE A 7 -4.53 -22.79 -9.84
N THR A 8 -5.82 -22.75 -9.52
CA THR A 8 -6.26 -22.22 -8.23
C THR A 8 -6.23 -23.38 -7.24
N THR A 9 -5.01 -23.78 -6.85
CA THR A 9 -4.84 -24.65 -5.69
C THR A 9 -5.34 -23.89 -4.46
N THR A 10 -6.25 -24.48 -3.70
CA THR A 10 -6.72 -23.89 -2.43
C THR A 10 -5.51 -23.67 -1.52
N PRO A 11 -5.27 -22.43 -1.06
CA PRO A 11 -4.16 -22.14 -0.14
C PRO A 11 -4.22 -23.03 1.10
N LYS A 12 -3.05 -23.45 1.56
CA LYS A 12 -2.90 -24.30 2.75
C LYS A 12 -2.37 -23.48 3.93
N VAL A 13 -2.44 -24.07 5.12
CA VAL A 13 -1.85 -23.52 6.35
C VAL A 13 -0.37 -23.18 6.15
N ASP A 14 0.41 -24.10 5.55
CA ASP A 14 1.82 -23.88 5.22
C ASP A 14 2.05 -22.65 4.30
N ASP A 15 1.10 -22.32 3.42
CA ASP A 15 1.19 -21.12 2.58
C ASP A 15 1.02 -19.85 3.41
N ILE A 16 0.09 -19.86 4.37
CA ILE A 16 -0.17 -18.75 5.28
C ILE A 16 1.09 -18.48 6.13
N GLU A 17 1.66 -19.52 6.74
CA GLU A 17 2.87 -19.42 7.54
C GLU A 17 4.06 -18.90 6.71
N ARG A 18 4.27 -19.47 5.51
CA ARG A 18 5.35 -19.06 4.61
C ARG A 18 5.20 -17.59 4.18
N ILE A 19 4.00 -17.15 3.85
CA ILE A 19 3.74 -15.76 3.45
C ILE A 19 3.94 -14.83 4.66
N ALA A 20 3.42 -15.18 5.84
CA ALA A 20 3.54 -14.38 7.05
C ALA A 20 5.01 -14.16 7.47
N ALA A 21 5.88 -15.14 7.21
CA ALA A 21 7.31 -15.08 7.50
C ALA A 21 8.12 -14.13 6.60
N ILE A 22 7.54 -13.63 5.49
CA ILE A 22 8.26 -12.72 4.57
C ILE A 22 8.56 -11.38 5.26
N PRO A 23 9.83 -10.94 5.35
CA PRO A 23 10.18 -9.69 6.05
C PRO A 23 9.67 -8.44 5.34
N ASP A 24 9.82 -8.40 4.00
CA ASP A 24 9.36 -7.29 3.17
C ASP A 24 7.83 -7.17 3.26
N ALA A 25 7.36 -6.09 3.91
CA ALA A 25 5.94 -5.83 4.13
C ALA A 25 5.15 -5.61 2.83
N VAL A 26 5.77 -5.04 1.80
CA VAL A 26 5.11 -4.78 0.51
C VAL A 26 4.88 -6.10 -0.20
N LEU A 27 5.93 -6.92 -0.33
CA LEU A 27 5.84 -8.25 -0.93
C LEU A 27 4.91 -9.17 -0.13
N ARG A 28 5.04 -9.18 1.20
CA ARG A 28 4.16 -9.94 2.08
C ARG A 28 2.70 -9.55 1.87
N ASN A 29 2.36 -8.27 1.88
CA ASN A 29 0.98 -7.82 1.71
C ASN A 29 0.42 -8.17 0.33
N LEU A 30 1.24 -8.12 -0.73
CA LEU A 30 0.83 -8.56 -2.07
C LEU A 30 0.40 -10.03 -2.04
N LEU A 31 1.21 -10.89 -1.42
CA LEU A 31 0.93 -12.32 -1.33
C LEU A 31 -0.24 -12.63 -0.38
N ILE A 32 -0.42 -11.89 0.72
CA ILE A 32 -1.61 -11.97 1.57
C ILE A 32 -2.88 -11.67 0.75
N THR A 33 -2.84 -10.58 -0.04
CA THR A 33 -3.97 -10.17 -0.88
C THR A 33 -4.31 -11.24 -1.92
N GLN A 34 -3.29 -11.83 -2.53
CA GLN A 34 -3.46 -12.94 -3.49
C GLN A 34 -4.04 -14.19 -2.81
N CYS A 35 -3.53 -14.57 -1.63
CA CYS A 35 -4.03 -15.72 -0.87
C CYS A 35 -5.51 -15.55 -0.50
N TYR A 36 -5.95 -14.37 -0.04
CA TYR A 36 -7.37 -14.10 0.19
C TYR A 36 -8.21 -14.23 -1.09
N CYS A 37 -7.69 -13.79 -2.24
CA CYS A 37 -8.37 -13.92 -3.53
C CYS A 37 -8.56 -15.40 -3.93
N GLU A 38 -7.51 -16.21 -3.74
CA GLU A 38 -7.53 -17.65 -4.00
C GLU A 38 -8.49 -18.38 -3.06
N LEU A 39 -8.48 -18.05 -1.76
CA LEU A 39 -9.44 -18.57 -0.78
C LEU A 39 -10.88 -18.17 -1.14
N SER A 40 -11.10 -16.91 -1.53
CA SER A 40 -12.41 -16.43 -1.97
C SER A 40 -12.91 -17.22 -3.18
N THR A 41 -12.04 -17.53 -4.13
CA THR A 41 -12.36 -18.30 -5.33
C THR A 41 -12.68 -19.77 -4.99
N ALA A 42 -11.88 -20.39 -4.13
CA ALA A 42 -12.09 -21.75 -3.65
C ALA A 42 -13.36 -21.89 -2.81
N PHE A 43 -13.76 -20.84 -2.07
CA PHE A 43 -15.00 -20.83 -1.31
C PHE A 43 -16.21 -20.73 -2.26
N SER A 44 -16.18 -19.80 -3.22
CA SER A 44 -17.25 -19.61 -4.21
C SER A 44 -17.51 -20.84 -5.08
N SER A 45 -16.48 -21.66 -5.37
CA SER A 45 -16.67 -22.92 -6.11
C SER A 45 -17.50 -23.95 -5.34
N ARG A 46 -17.59 -23.83 -4.00
CA ARG A 46 -18.33 -24.74 -3.13
C ARG A 46 -19.68 -24.20 -2.69
N THR A 47 -19.81 -22.88 -2.55
CA THR A 47 -21.02 -22.24 -2.00
C THR A 47 -21.82 -21.45 -3.04
N GLY A 48 -21.35 -21.39 -4.28
CA GLY A 48 -21.93 -20.55 -5.33
C GLY A 48 -21.37 -19.12 -5.30
N ILE A 49 -21.75 -18.33 -6.31
CA ILE A 49 -21.21 -16.98 -6.53
C ILE A 49 -21.89 -16.00 -5.56
N ALA A 50 -21.23 -15.72 -4.45
CA ALA A 50 -21.59 -14.66 -3.51
C ALA A 50 -20.31 -14.10 -2.86
N ALA A 51 -20.36 -12.83 -2.44
CA ALA A 51 -19.28 -12.25 -1.66
C ALA A 51 -19.18 -12.98 -0.31
N ASN A 52 -18.01 -13.55 -0.04
CA ASN A 52 -17.70 -14.23 1.22
C ASN A 52 -16.69 -13.40 2.02
N TRP A 53 -16.37 -13.85 3.23
CA TRP A 53 -15.41 -13.14 4.09
C TRP A 53 -14.05 -12.92 3.42
N CYS A 54 -13.53 -13.91 2.67
CA CYS A 54 -12.27 -13.79 1.95
C CYS A 54 -12.35 -12.76 0.81
N THR A 55 -13.53 -12.53 0.22
CA THR A 55 -13.77 -11.45 -0.75
C THR A 55 -13.53 -10.08 -0.11
N PHE A 56 -14.09 -9.86 1.08
CA PHE A 56 -13.89 -8.61 1.81
C PHE A 56 -12.45 -8.46 2.32
N ALA A 57 -11.83 -9.56 2.79
CA ALA A 57 -10.43 -9.58 3.20
C ALA A 57 -9.48 -9.24 2.04
N THR A 58 -9.78 -9.70 0.82
CA THR A 58 -9.03 -9.33 -0.40
C THR A 58 -9.08 -7.82 -0.63
N TRP A 59 -10.26 -7.21 -0.54
CA TRP A 59 -10.42 -5.77 -0.69
C TRP A 59 -9.70 -4.98 0.41
N ALA A 60 -9.87 -5.39 1.67
CA ALA A 60 -9.23 -4.73 2.81
C ALA A 60 -7.70 -4.83 2.75
N SER A 61 -7.15 -6.00 2.40
CA SER A 61 -5.70 -6.21 2.24
C SER A 61 -5.15 -5.42 1.05
N LYS A 62 -5.93 -5.24 -0.03
CA LYS A 62 -5.56 -4.34 -1.13
C LYS A 62 -5.44 -2.90 -0.66
N GLN A 63 -6.41 -2.41 0.12
CA GLN A 63 -6.36 -1.06 0.72
C GLN A 63 -5.17 -0.93 1.67
N ALA A 64 -4.92 -1.92 2.53
CA ALA A 64 -3.74 -1.95 3.39
C ALA A 64 -2.44 -1.81 2.58
N GLY A 65 -2.35 -2.47 1.43
CA GLY A 65 -1.21 -2.36 0.53
C GLY A 65 -0.96 -0.94 0.01
N GLN A 66 -2.01 -0.15 -0.23
CA GLN A 66 -1.86 1.24 -0.66
C GLN A 66 -1.17 2.08 0.42
N THR A 67 -1.61 1.91 1.67
CA THR A 67 -1.00 2.61 2.82
C THR A 67 0.43 2.16 3.07
N ILE A 68 0.72 0.85 2.98
CA ILE A 68 2.08 0.31 3.15
C ILE A 68 3.04 0.89 2.10
N ARG A 69 2.57 1.08 0.86
CA ARG A 69 3.35 1.72 -0.22
C ARG A 69 3.29 3.25 -0.21
N LYS A 70 2.65 3.85 0.80
CA LYS A 70 2.48 5.30 0.97
C LYS A 70 1.74 5.99 -0.18
N GLU A 71 0.94 5.24 -0.95
CA GLU A 71 0.17 5.77 -2.07
C GLU A 71 -0.89 6.78 -1.60
N ASP A 72 -1.42 6.61 -0.39
CA ASP A 72 -2.41 7.53 0.18
C ASP A 72 -1.80 8.91 0.43
N LEU A 73 -0.58 8.98 1.00
CA LEU A 73 0.14 10.24 1.18
C LEU A 73 0.39 10.93 -0.16
N GLN A 74 0.85 10.18 -1.17
CA GLN A 74 1.10 10.72 -2.51
C GLN A 74 -0.18 11.31 -3.11
N ARG A 75 -1.31 10.60 -3.01
CA ARG A 75 -2.61 11.05 -3.53
C ARG A 75 -3.11 12.29 -2.79
N THR A 76 -2.98 12.33 -1.46
CA THR A 76 -3.37 13.50 -0.66
C THR A 76 -2.51 14.72 -1.00
N LEU A 77 -1.20 14.56 -1.14
CA LEU A 77 -0.31 15.66 -1.54
C LEU A 77 -0.64 16.16 -2.95
N ALA A 78 -0.85 15.26 -3.92
CA ALA A 78 -1.26 15.63 -5.27
C ALA A 78 -2.57 16.42 -5.27
N ALA A 79 -3.59 15.90 -4.56
CA ALA A 79 -4.88 16.58 -4.45
C ALA A 79 -4.77 17.96 -3.77
N LEU A 80 -3.92 18.13 -2.75
CA LEU A 80 -3.72 19.43 -2.12
C LEU A 80 -3.09 20.45 -3.09
N LEU A 81 -2.12 20.02 -3.89
CA LEU A 81 -1.46 20.88 -4.88
C LEU A 81 -2.39 21.26 -6.05
N GLU A 82 -3.27 20.35 -6.46
CA GLU A 82 -4.25 20.61 -7.50
C GLU A 82 -5.36 21.57 -7.05
N ASN A 83 -5.77 21.49 -5.77
CA ASN A 83 -6.91 22.24 -5.25
C ASN A 83 -6.52 23.59 -4.59
N ASP A 84 -5.23 23.86 -4.37
CA ASP A 84 -4.75 25.11 -3.80
C ASP A 84 -3.75 25.81 -4.75
N PRO A 85 -4.24 26.73 -5.61
CA PRO A 85 -3.40 27.47 -6.55
C PRO A 85 -2.33 28.31 -5.86
N VAL A 86 -2.60 28.83 -4.66
CA VAL A 86 -1.67 29.69 -3.91
C VAL A 86 -0.51 28.86 -3.38
N LEU A 87 -0.79 27.66 -2.86
CA LEU A 87 0.23 26.71 -2.44
C LEU A 87 1.11 26.27 -3.62
N SER A 88 0.49 25.95 -4.76
CA SER A 88 1.18 25.55 -5.99
C SER A 88 2.10 26.65 -6.51
N GLU A 89 1.62 27.89 -6.55
CA GLU A 89 2.41 29.05 -7.00
C GLU A 89 3.56 29.37 -6.03
N SER A 90 3.31 29.29 -4.72
CA SER A 90 4.34 29.49 -3.69
C SER A 90 5.49 28.47 -3.80
N LEU A 91 5.17 27.19 -4.04
CA LEU A 91 6.16 26.14 -4.24
C LEU A 91 6.96 26.33 -5.54
N ASN A 92 6.32 26.78 -6.61
CA ASN A 92 6.99 27.11 -7.87
C ASN A 92 7.97 28.29 -7.69
N ILE A 93 7.57 29.34 -6.99
CA ILE A 93 8.44 30.48 -6.68
C ILE A 93 9.65 30.00 -5.88
N LEU A 94 9.44 29.20 -4.82
CA LEU A 94 10.53 28.63 -4.03
C LEU A 94 11.49 27.79 -4.89
N ALA A 95 10.97 26.96 -5.80
CA ALA A 95 11.78 26.15 -6.70
C ALA A 95 12.60 27.00 -7.69
N VAL A 96 12.02 28.07 -8.23
CA VAL A 96 12.72 29.02 -9.13
C VAL A 96 13.82 29.77 -8.38
N VAL A 97 13.51 30.32 -7.22
CA VAL A 97 14.48 31.02 -6.36
C VAL A 97 15.63 30.09 -6.01
N ALA A 98 15.35 28.84 -5.60
CA ALA A 98 16.39 27.90 -5.23
C ALA A 98 17.31 27.52 -6.40
N LYS A 99 16.76 27.38 -7.63
CA LYS A 99 17.57 27.20 -8.85
C LYS A 99 18.46 28.42 -9.16
N GLN A 100 17.96 29.63 -8.95
CA GLN A 100 18.71 30.87 -9.21
C GLN A 100 19.91 31.05 -8.27
N PHE A 101 19.79 30.56 -7.03
CA PHE A 101 20.89 30.61 -6.06
C PHE A 101 21.90 29.46 -6.18
N GLY A 102 21.86 28.70 -7.28
CA GLY A 102 22.83 27.62 -7.55
C GLY A 102 22.73 26.45 -6.57
N ALA A 103 21.70 26.44 -5.71
CA ALA A 103 21.43 25.29 -4.89
C ALA A 103 21.02 24.15 -5.83
N ASN A 104 21.67 23.01 -5.69
CA ASN A 104 21.23 21.73 -6.23
C ASN A 104 19.96 21.31 -5.43
N ALA A 105 18.94 22.16 -5.47
CA ALA A 105 18.00 22.47 -4.39
C ALA A 105 16.91 21.44 -4.14
N ASN A 106 17.00 20.28 -4.78
CA ASN A 106 15.87 19.36 -4.83
C ASN A 106 15.81 18.37 -3.65
N ALA A 107 16.86 18.26 -2.82
CA ALA A 107 16.88 17.28 -1.72
C ALA A 107 17.03 17.91 -0.33
N GLU A 108 18.06 18.71 -0.07
CA GLU A 108 18.41 19.13 1.30
C GLU A 108 17.47 20.18 1.92
N ILE A 109 16.98 21.16 1.15
CA ILE A 109 16.10 22.21 1.68
C ILE A 109 14.71 21.63 2.02
N PHE A 110 14.23 20.71 1.18
CA PHE A 110 12.95 20.04 1.38
C PHE A 110 13.01 18.99 2.50
N GLN A 111 14.12 18.23 2.57
CA GLN A 111 14.43 17.32 3.68
C GLN A 111 14.62 18.04 5.03
N ARG A 112 14.95 19.33 5.04
CA ARG A 112 15.04 20.13 6.27
C ARG A 112 13.73 20.81 6.68
N SER A 113 12.66 20.69 5.89
CA SER A 113 11.36 21.20 6.34
C SER A 113 10.77 20.24 7.40
N LEU A 114 10.49 20.77 8.59
CA LEU A 114 9.89 20.02 9.70
C LEU A 114 8.58 19.35 9.28
N LEU A 115 7.82 19.98 8.38
CA LEU A 115 6.58 19.46 7.82
C LEU A 115 6.82 18.18 7.00
N PHE A 116 7.81 18.15 6.10
CA PHE A 116 8.09 16.96 5.30
C PHE A 116 8.59 15.79 6.16
N ASN A 117 9.46 16.07 7.15
CA ASN A 117 9.94 15.05 8.08
C ASN A 117 8.84 14.52 9.00
N LEU A 118 7.91 15.38 9.43
CA LEU A 118 6.75 14.94 10.21
C LEU A 118 5.84 14.06 9.36
N LEU A 119 5.50 14.50 8.14
CA LEU A 119 4.63 13.76 7.22
C LEU A 119 5.25 12.41 6.82
N SER A 120 6.54 12.38 6.50
CA SER A 120 7.24 11.14 6.14
C SER A 120 7.24 10.16 7.30
N LYS A 121 7.60 10.62 8.51
CA LYS A 121 7.57 9.79 9.72
C LYS A 121 6.18 9.28 10.04
N THR A 122 5.15 10.13 10.03
CA THR A 122 3.78 9.68 10.28
C THR A 122 3.30 8.66 9.24
N SER A 123 3.75 8.79 7.99
CA SER A 123 3.43 7.84 6.94
C SER A 123 4.16 6.52 7.11
N ASP A 124 5.41 6.54 7.59
CA ASP A 124 6.15 5.33 7.97
C ASP A 124 5.47 4.61 9.13
N ASP A 125 5.13 5.33 10.20
CA ASP A 125 4.45 4.77 11.37
C ASP A 125 3.11 4.13 10.99
N ALA A 126 2.34 4.79 10.11
CA ALA A 126 1.08 4.27 9.59
C ALA A 126 1.28 3.02 8.71
N ALA A 127 2.24 3.05 7.78
CA ALA A 127 2.57 1.91 6.93
C ALA A 127 2.97 0.69 7.78
N ASP A 128 3.82 0.89 8.78
CA ASP A 128 4.27 -0.15 9.70
C ASP A 128 3.13 -0.72 10.55
N ALA A 129 2.28 0.16 11.10
CA ALA A 129 1.11 -0.27 11.88
C ALA A 129 0.14 -1.10 11.04
N VAL A 130 -0.17 -0.67 9.82
CA VAL A 130 -1.04 -1.37 8.87
C VAL A 130 -0.42 -2.71 8.44
N ALA A 131 0.88 -2.73 8.14
CA ALA A 131 1.59 -3.95 7.78
C ALA A 131 1.57 -5.01 8.89
N ARG A 132 1.71 -4.60 10.16
CA ARG A 132 1.60 -5.51 11.32
C ARG A 132 0.16 -5.97 11.53
N GLY A 133 -0.81 -5.05 11.43
CA GLY A 133 -2.23 -5.36 11.61
C GLY A 133 -2.73 -6.37 10.57
N ASN A 134 -2.44 -6.13 9.29
CA ASN A 134 -2.86 -7.03 8.22
C ASN A 134 -2.18 -8.41 8.32
N LYS A 135 -0.88 -8.44 8.69
CA LYS A 135 -0.17 -9.70 8.98
C LYS A 135 -0.85 -10.48 10.11
N LYS A 136 -1.17 -9.82 11.23
CA LYS A 136 -1.80 -10.47 12.38
C LYS A 136 -3.13 -11.14 12.00
N VAL A 137 -4.02 -10.41 11.34
CA VAL A 137 -5.32 -10.97 10.92
C VAL A 137 -5.14 -12.12 9.93
N PHE A 138 -4.15 -12.03 9.04
CA PHE A 138 -3.82 -13.12 8.12
C PHE A 138 -3.27 -14.35 8.83
N GLU A 139 -2.52 -14.19 9.92
CA GLU A 139 -2.04 -15.32 10.74
C GLU A 139 -3.19 -16.03 11.50
N GLU A 140 -4.32 -15.37 11.73
CA GLU A 140 -5.47 -15.94 12.44
C GLU A 140 -6.30 -16.92 11.59
N ILE A 141 -6.03 -17.03 10.29
CA ILE A 141 -6.73 -17.95 9.37
C ILE A 141 -5.96 -19.27 9.11
N ALA A 142 -4.80 -19.43 9.75
CA ALA A 142 -4.00 -20.67 9.76
C ALA A 142 -4.63 -21.74 10.67
#